data_AF-A0A7K4IRH0-F1
#
_entry.id   AF-A0A7K4IRH0-F1
#
_cell.length_a   1.000
_cell.length_b   1.000
_cell.length_c   1.000
_cell.angle_alpha   90.00
_cell.angle_beta   90.00
_cell.angle_gamma   90.00
#
_symmetry.space_group_name_H-M   'P 1'
#
loop_
_entity.id
_entity.type
_entity.pdbx_description
1 polymer ?
#
loop_
_entity_poly.entity_id
_entity_poly.type
_entity_poly.pdbx_seq_one_letter_code
_entity_poly.pdbx_strand_id
1 'polypeptide(L)' 'MRGKAKVKQQRFCGNCGYHNTYDYPNLVLCWMRFSENKNPIVETLYCCEHWDPSSQECYCVEEALKNKSNK' A
#
# COMPACT_ATOMS: atom_id res chain seq x y z
N MET A 1 6.10 2.30 -30.13
CA MET A 1 5.21 2.94 -29.13
C MET A 1 6.01 3.21 -27.86
N ARG A 2 5.81 4.40 -27.28
CA ARG A 2 6.52 5.02 -26.14
C ARG A 2 7.12 4.05 -25.11
N GLY A 3 8.45 4.05 -25.03
CA GLY A 3 9.16 3.68 -23.80
C GLY A 3 8.84 4.72 -22.73
N LYS A 4 7.83 4.44 -21.90
CA LYS A 4 7.74 5.10 -20.60
C LYS A 4 8.80 4.44 -19.74
N ALA A 5 9.90 5.15 -19.49
CA ALA A 5 10.79 4.81 -18.40
C ALA A 5 9.90 4.63 -17.16
N LYS A 6 9.73 3.38 -16.70
CA LYS A 6 8.95 3.07 -15.52
C LYS A 6 9.65 3.77 -14.36
N VAL A 7 9.19 4.96 -13.99
CA VAL A 7 9.48 5.53 -12.68
C VAL A 7 9.18 4.40 -11.71
N LYS A 8 10.19 3.90 -10.98
CA LYS A 8 9.99 2.85 -9.99
C LYS A 8 9.05 3.43 -8.95
N GLN A 9 7.75 3.19 -9.08
CA GLN A 9 6.79 3.54 -8.04
C GLN A 9 7.25 2.83 -6.77
N GLN A 10 7.36 3.59 -5.68
CA GLN A 10 7.69 3.02 -4.39
C GLN A 10 6.61 2.00 -4.02
N ARG A 11 7.04 0.84 -3.54
CA ARG A 11 6.15 -0.26 -3.17
C ARG A 11 5.70 -0.04 -1.73
N PHE A 12 4.39 0.02 -1.54
CA PHE A 12 3.78 0.19 -0.24
C PHE A 12 2.56 -0.73 -0.09
N CYS A 13 2.23 -1.15 1.12
CA CYS A 13 1.02 -1.90 1.39
C CYS A 13 -0.21 -1.07 0.95
N GLY A 14 -0.18 0.25 1.08
CA GLY A 14 -1.22 1.14 0.57
C GLY A 14 -1.39 1.23 -0.95
N ASN A 15 -0.48 0.63 -1.74
CA ASN A 15 -0.63 0.52 -3.20
C ASN A 15 -0.52 -0.94 -3.69
N CYS A 16 -0.73 -1.89 -2.79
CA CYS A 16 -0.66 -3.32 -3.09
C CYS A 16 -2.03 -3.87 -3.52
N GLY A 17 -2.10 -4.79 -4.49
CA GLY A 17 -3.35 -5.43 -4.92
C GLY A 17 -4.09 -6.20 -3.82
N TYR A 18 -3.41 -6.51 -2.71
CA TYR A 18 -4.00 -7.21 -1.56
C TYR A 18 -4.45 -6.29 -0.41
N HIS A 19 -4.39 -4.97 -0.60
CA HIS A 19 -4.73 -4.02 0.46
C HIS A 19 -6.23 -3.72 0.50
N ASN A 20 -6.72 -3.44 1.69
CA ASN A 20 -8.02 -2.82 1.93
C ASN A 20 -7.88 -1.78 3.04
N THR A 21 -8.81 -0.83 3.14
CA THR A 21 -8.79 0.19 4.19
C THR A 21 -9.05 -0.43 5.56
N TYR A 22 -8.26 -0.05 6.56
CA TYR A 22 -8.53 -0.38 7.96
C TYR A 22 -8.74 0.87 8.80
N ASP A 23 -7.72 1.73 8.91
CA ASP A 23 -7.82 3.04 9.59
C ASP A 23 -7.12 4.09 8.72
N TYR A 24 -7.93 4.78 7.92
CA TYR A 24 -7.44 5.69 6.89
C TYR A 24 -6.84 6.98 7.49
N PRO A 25 -5.67 7.46 7.01
CA PRO A 25 -4.85 6.91 5.94
C PRO A 25 -3.69 6.03 6.46
N ASN A 26 -3.59 5.76 7.76
CA ASN A 26 -2.35 5.26 8.37
C ASN A 26 -2.19 3.75 8.37
N LEU A 27 -3.30 3.01 8.42
CA LEU A 27 -3.30 1.55 8.51
C LEU A 27 -4.17 0.93 7.42
N VAL A 28 -3.67 -0.16 6.84
CA VAL A 28 -4.38 -0.99 5.87
C VAL A 28 -4.51 -2.41 6.38
N LEU A 29 -5.57 -3.08 5.94
CA LEU A 29 -5.72 -4.52 6.04
C LEU A 29 -4.98 -5.18 4.87
N CYS A 30 -4.06 -6.09 5.16
CA CYS A 30 -3.38 -6.92 4.16
C CYS A 30 -4.03 -8.30 4.08
N TRP A 31 -4.73 -8.58 2.98
CA TRP A 31 -5.42 -9.87 2.77
C TRP A 31 -4.47 -11.07 2.72
N MET A 32 -3.24 -10.89 2.22
CA MET A 32 -2.24 -11.96 2.22
C MET A 32 -1.80 -12.36 3.63
N ARG A 33 -1.56 -11.39 4.51
CA ARG A 33 -1.22 -11.70 5.91
C ARG A 33 -2.41 -12.32 6.63
N PHE A 34 -3.62 -11.89 6.32
CA PHE A 34 -4.85 -12.49 6.84
C PHE A 34 -4.98 -13.97 6.44
N SER A 35 -4.79 -14.31 5.16
CA SER A 35 -4.89 -15.69 4.68
C SER A 35 -3.79 -16.60 5.26
N GLU A 36 -2.65 -16.04 5.65
CA GLU A 36 -1.55 -16.74 6.32
C GLU A 36 -1.68 -16.79 7.85
N ASN A 37 -2.81 -16.33 8.41
CA ASN A 37 -3.03 -16.26 9.86
C ASN A 37 -1.94 -15.43 10.61
N LYS A 38 -1.36 -14.43 9.92
CA LYS A 38 -0.46 -13.42 10.50
C LYS A 38 -1.27 -12.18 10.89
N ASN A 39 -0.69 -11.27 11.69
CA ASN A 39 -1.33 -9.97 11.96
C ASN A 39 -1.54 -9.21 10.64
N PRO A 40 -2.79 -8.96 10.20
CA PRO A 40 -3.07 -8.41 8.88
C PRO A 40 -3.08 -6.88 8.87
N ILE A 41 -3.07 -6.22 10.03
CA ILE A 41 -3.08 -4.76 10.13
C ILE A 41 -1.65 -4.25 10.05
N VAL A 42 -1.36 -3.45 9.02
CA VAL A 42 -0.01 -2.92 8.75
C VAL A 42 -0.08 -1.43 8.40
N GLU A 43 1.04 -0.72 8.55
CA GLU A 43 1.13 0.68 8.11
C GLU A 43 0.91 0.79 6.60
N THR A 44 0.19 1.82 6.17
CA THR A 44 -0.02 2.12 4.74
C THR A 44 1.30 2.29 3.98
N LEU A 45 2.32 2.84 4.65
CA LEU A 45 3.65 3.08 4.07
C LEU A 45 4.67 1.96 4.37
N TYR A 46 4.23 0.83 4.93
CA TYR A 46 5.05 -0.38 5.04
C TYR A 46 5.10 -1.12 3.68
N CYS A 47 5.97 -2.11 3.52
CA CYS A 47 5.94 -3.03 2.38
C CYS A 47 6.33 -4.43 2.85
N CYS A 48 5.47 -5.42 2.57
CA CYS A 48 5.78 -6.83 2.83
C CYS A 48 6.38 -7.52 1.59
N GLU A 49 6.87 -8.74 1.80
CA GLU A 49 7.44 -9.63 0.80
C GLU A 49 6.44 -10.10 -0.28
N HIS A 50 5.14 -10.08 0.04
CA HIS A 50 4.03 -10.48 -0.85
C HIS A 50 3.46 -9.32 -1.66
N TRP A 51 4.17 -8.21 -1.78
CA TRP A 51 3.67 -7.04 -2.51
C TRP A 51 3.43 -7.37 -4.00
N ASP A 52 2.23 -7.06 -4.46
CA ASP A 52 1.81 -7.10 -5.87
C ASP A 52 1.18 -5.74 -6.24
N PRO A 53 1.40 -5.17 -7.44
CA PRO A 53 0.86 -3.86 -7.80
C PRO A 53 -0.68 -3.87 -7.82
N SER A 54 -1.29 -2.85 -7.21
CA SER A 54 -2.73 -2.63 -7.37
C SER A 54 -3.08 -2.27 -8.82
N SER A 55 -4.13 -2.90 -9.36
CA SER A 55 -4.74 -2.52 -10.64
C SER A 55 -5.70 -1.33 -10.50
N GLN A 56 -6.07 -0.98 -9.26
CA GLN A 56 -6.95 0.14 -8.93
C GLN A 56 -6.12 1.29 -8.38
N GLU A 57 -6.34 2.50 -8.93
CA GLU A 57 -5.79 3.72 -8.37
C GLU A 57 -6.52 4.09 -7.06
N CYS A 58 -5.76 4.50 -6.04
CA CYS A 58 -6.29 4.97 -4.77
C CYS A 58 -5.37 6.02 -4.15
N TYR A 59 -5.88 6.77 -3.18
CA TYR A 59 -5.17 7.87 -2.51
C TYR A 59 -4.50 7.46 -1.18
N CYS A 60 -4.53 6.17 -0.82
CA CYS A 60 -4.01 5.67 0.47
C CYS A 60 -2.56 6.10 0.73
N VAL A 61 -1.66 5.87 -0.23
CA VAL A 61 -0.25 6.25 -0.09
C VAL A 61 -0.08 7.77 -0.05
N GLU A 62 -0.78 8.50 -0.91
CA GLU A 62 -0.69 9.97 -0.99
C GLU A 62 -1.08 10.61 0.35
N GLU A 63 -2.25 10.25 0.89
CA GLU A 63 -2.72 10.81 2.16
C GLU A 63 -1.86 10.36 3.35
N ALA A 64 -1.34 9.14 3.34
CA ALA A 64 -0.42 8.68 4.37
C ALA A 64 0.90 9.47 4.38
N LEU A 65 1.44 9.80 3.20
CA LEU A 65 2.63 10.66 3.06
C LEU A 65 2.37 12.08 3.54
N LYS A 66 1.22 12.67 3.18
CA LYS A 66 0.79 13.99 3.69
C LYS A 66 0.69 13.97 5.22
N ASN A 67 0.07 12.94 5.79
CA ASN A 67 -0.11 12.84 7.24
C ASN A 67 1.21 12.66 8.00
N LYS A 68 2.20 11.94 7.45
CA LYS A 68 3.56 11.87 8.04
C LYS A 68 4.30 13.20 7.98
N SER A 69 4.07 14.01 6.94
CA SER A 69 4.76 15.29 6.74
C SER A 69 4.20 16.41 7.63
N ASN A 70 2.95 16.28 8.06
CA ASN A 70 2.26 17.24 8.92
C ASN A 70 2.40 16.94 10.43
N LYS A 71 3.16 15.90 10.80
CA LYS A 71 3.52 15.56 12.18
C LYS A 71 4.97 15.92 12.45
#